data_AF-A0A7I4YHP5-F1
#
_entry.id   AF-A0A7I4YHP5-F1
#
_cell.length_a   1.000
_cell.length_b   1.000
_cell.length_c   1.000
_cell.angle_alpha   90.00
_cell.angle_beta   90.00
_cell.angle_gamma   90.00
#
_symmetry.space_group_name_H-M   'P 1'
#
loop_
_entity.id
_entity.type
_entity.pdbx_description
1 polymer ?
#
loop_
_entity_poly.entity_id
_entity_poly.type
_entity_poly.pdbx_seq_one_letter_code
_entity_poly.pdbx_strand_id
1 'polypeptide(L)'
;MEVSWQAQQDYHKIVYNQDLTIAQQKKEVMLWAKKYNLAREVVSFFGKIEERMNEINQNLAKLVGELPKALKTLTNIMKNEKQTVPNMKRAMDKLKLDHPQAFHVLMAGVMEIMRKHGPHGPYPHGGSLPLDGPNAGNRKRKNSQEKSRSRRYDRGHYGGWPNIMPEETPFPFGQELR
;
A
#
# COMPACT_ATOMS: atom_id res chain seq x y z
N MET A 1 11.01 -14.29 23.64
CA MET A 1 10.56 -15.69 23.57
C MET A 1 11.05 -16.27 22.27
N GLU A 2 11.76 -17.38 22.31
CA GLU A 2 12.15 -18.11 21.10
C GLU A 2 11.08 -19.15 20.78
N VAL A 3 10.51 -19.08 19.58
CA VAL A 3 9.56 -20.06 19.06
C VAL A 3 10.37 -21.16 18.37
N SER A 4 10.15 -22.41 18.73
CA SER A 4 10.90 -23.54 18.16
C SER A 4 10.74 -23.62 16.64
N TRP A 5 11.75 -24.15 15.95
CA TRP A 5 11.68 -24.31 14.49
C TRP A 5 10.46 -25.15 14.06
N GLN A 6 10.14 -26.20 14.82
CA GLN A 6 8.95 -27.02 14.57
C GLN A 6 7.66 -26.20 14.70
N ALA A 7 7.55 -25.35 15.74
CA ALA A 7 6.40 -24.49 15.91
C ALA A 7 6.27 -23.49 14.74
N GLN A 8 7.39 -22.93 14.25
CA GLN A 8 7.36 -22.05 13.08
C GLN A 8 6.90 -22.79 11.81
N GLN A 9 7.39 -24.01 11.56
CA GLN A 9 6.96 -24.82 10.41
C GLN A 9 5.46 -25.16 10.47
N ASP A 10 4.96 -25.57 11.62
CA ASP A 10 3.54 -25.89 11.81
C ASP A 10 2.67 -24.63 11.59
N TYR A 11 3.10 -23.47 12.11
CA TYR A 11 2.42 -22.20 11.86
C TYR A 11 2.39 -21.84 10.37
N HIS A 12 3.53 -21.98 9.69
CA HIS A 12 3.63 -21.72 8.24
C HIS A 12 2.64 -22.58 7.44
N LYS A 13 2.52 -23.88 7.76
CA LYS A 13 1.54 -24.76 7.09
C LYS A 13 0.11 -24.26 7.25
N ILE A 14 -0.25 -23.72 8.42
CA ILE A 14 -1.58 -23.17 8.66
C ILE A 14 -1.77 -21.89 7.83
N VAL A 15 -0.81 -20.96 7.85
CA VAL A 15 -1.02 -19.65 7.23
C VAL A 15 -0.92 -19.60 5.72
N TYR A 16 -0.27 -20.59 5.12
CA TYR A 16 -0.21 -20.75 3.67
C TYR A 16 -1.22 -21.76 3.13
N ASN A 17 -2.08 -22.32 3.97
CA ASN A 17 -3.16 -23.19 3.52
C ASN A 17 -4.23 -22.36 2.81
N GLN A 18 -4.38 -22.57 1.50
CA GLN A 18 -5.32 -21.84 0.64
C GLN A 18 -6.75 -22.37 0.72
N ASP A 19 -6.96 -23.56 1.31
CA ASP A 19 -8.26 -24.19 1.44
C ASP A 19 -9.01 -23.75 2.71
N LEU A 20 -8.30 -23.14 3.67
CA LEU A 20 -8.90 -22.65 4.92
C LEU A 20 -9.50 -21.26 4.74
N THR A 21 -10.72 -21.09 5.23
CA THR A 21 -11.29 -19.76 5.47
C THR A 21 -10.50 -19.02 6.55
N ILE A 22 -10.65 -17.69 6.59
CA ILE A 22 -10.05 -16.85 7.65
C ILE A 22 -10.37 -17.37 9.05
N ALA A 23 -11.64 -17.71 9.27
CA ALA A 23 -12.12 -18.16 10.56
C ALA A 23 -11.52 -19.52 10.93
N GLN A 24 -11.42 -20.44 9.98
CA GLN A 24 -10.77 -21.74 10.19
C GLN A 24 -9.28 -21.56 10.46
N GLN A 25 -8.59 -20.73 9.67
CA GLN A 25 -7.17 -20.46 9.88
C GLN A 25 -6.90 -19.85 11.26
N LYS A 26 -7.74 -18.91 11.73
CA LYS A 26 -7.64 -18.37 13.10
C LYS A 26 -7.84 -19.45 14.17
N LYS A 27 -8.79 -20.37 13.98
CA LYS A 27 -9.02 -21.51 14.88
C LYS A 27 -7.80 -22.44 14.92
N GLU A 28 -7.25 -22.79 13.76
CA GLU A 28 -6.05 -23.64 13.64
C GLU A 28 -4.83 -22.97 14.29
N VAL A 29 -4.63 -21.66 14.08
CA VAL A 29 -3.57 -20.90 14.76
C VAL A 29 -3.75 -20.92 16.28
N MET A 30 -4.99 -20.85 16.79
CA MET A 30 -5.23 -20.98 18.23
C MET A 30 -4.94 -22.38 18.78
N LEU A 31 -5.25 -23.44 18.03
CA LEU A 31 -4.89 -24.81 18.41
C LEU A 31 -3.38 -25.00 18.42
N TRP A 32 -2.70 -24.49 17.39
CA TRP A 32 -1.23 -24.42 17.33
C TRP A 32 -0.65 -23.65 18.53
N ALA A 33 -1.24 -22.50 18.88
CA ALA A 33 -0.79 -21.69 20.00
C ALA A 33 -0.90 -22.45 21.33
N LYS A 34 -2.01 -23.17 21.55
CA LYS A 34 -2.19 -24.03 22.74
C LYS A 34 -1.15 -25.15 22.78
N LYS A 35 -0.89 -25.82 21.66
CA LYS A 35 0.13 -26.89 21.55
C LYS A 35 1.53 -26.42 21.97
N TYR A 36 1.87 -25.16 21.70
CA TYR A 36 3.20 -24.60 21.99
C TYR A 36 3.23 -23.64 23.19
N ASN A 37 2.16 -23.55 23.98
CA ASN A 37 2.02 -22.63 25.10
C ASN A 37 2.20 -21.14 24.74
N LEU A 38 1.74 -20.75 23.55
CA LEU A 38 1.78 -19.38 22.98
C LEU A 38 0.39 -18.72 22.93
N ALA A 39 -0.61 -19.29 23.61
CA ALA A 39 -2.00 -18.86 23.51
C ALA A 39 -2.18 -17.38 23.90
N ARG A 40 -1.48 -16.92 24.95
CA ARG A 40 -1.59 -15.53 25.43
C ARG A 40 -1.03 -14.53 24.40
N GLU A 41 0.10 -14.88 23.80
CA GLU A 41 0.78 -14.07 22.78
C GLU A 41 -0.08 -13.96 21.52
N VAL A 42 -0.66 -15.07 21.08
CA VAL A 42 -1.53 -15.09 19.90
C VAL A 42 -2.83 -14.32 20.14
N VAL A 43 -3.46 -14.44 21.31
CA VAL A 43 -4.63 -13.63 21.67
C VAL A 43 -4.29 -12.14 21.65
N SER A 44 -3.16 -11.74 22.26
CA SER A 44 -2.71 -10.34 22.23
C SER A 44 -2.42 -9.85 20.81
N PHE A 45 -1.81 -10.68 19.98
CA PHE A 45 -1.52 -10.36 18.59
C PHE A 45 -2.80 -10.16 17.77
N PHE A 46 -3.80 -11.03 17.92
CA PHE A 46 -5.08 -10.89 17.23
C PHE A 46 -5.83 -9.63 17.67
N GLY A 47 -5.83 -9.30 18.98
CA GLY A 47 -6.40 -8.04 19.46
C GLY A 47 -5.76 -6.81 18.81
N LYS A 48 -4.42 -6.75 18.75
CA LYS A 48 -3.69 -5.65 18.10
C LYS A 48 -3.99 -5.51 16.60
N ILE A 49 -4.19 -6.63 15.91
CA ILE A 49 -4.59 -6.62 14.49
C ILE A 49 -6.00 -6.04 14.35
N GLU A 50 -6.93 -6.45 15.21
CA GLU A 50 -8.31 -5.96 15.19
C GLU A 50 -8.37 -4.45 15.44
N GLU A 51 -7.67 -3.96 16.47
CA GLU A 51 -7.56 -2.53 16.77
C GLU A 51 -7.00 -1.76 15.57
N ARG A 52 -5.89 -2.22 14.98
CA ARG A 52 -5.28 -1.60 13.80
C ARG A 52 -6.23 -1.60 12.61
N MET A 53 -6.98 -2.68 12.40
CA MET A 53 -7.93 -2.76 11.29
C MET A 53 -9.07 -1.75 11.47
N ASN A 54 -9.56 -1.58 12.69
CA ASN A 54 -10.56 -0.56 13.01
C ASN A 54 -10.03 0.85 12.74
N GLU A 55 -8.80 1.15 13.13
CA GLU A 55 -8.15 2.43 12.81
C GLU A 55 -8.02 2.65 11.29
N ILE A 56 -7.60 1.63 10.55
CA ILE A 56 -7.50 1.69 9.08
C ILE A 56 -8.87 1.95 8.47
N ASN A 57 -9.90 1.23 8.89
CA ASN A 57 -11.27 1.38 8.37
C ASN A 57 -11.80 2.80 8.62
N GLN A 58 -11.61 3.33 9.82
CA GLN A 58 -12.01 4.70 10.16
C GLN A 58 -11.27 5.74 9.32
N ASN A 59 -9.96 5.57 9.14
CA ASN A 59 -9.14 6.49 8.32
C ASN A 59 -9.51 6.40 6.83
N LEU A 60 -9.82 5.19 6.33
CA LEU A 60 -10.30 4.99 4.97
C LEU A 60 -11.67 5.64 4.75
N ALA A 61 -12.60 5.49 5.70
CA ALA A 61 -13.91 6.12 5.63
C ALA A 61 -13.80 7.66 5.57
N LYS A 62 -12.93 8.25 6.39
CA LYS A 62 -12.63 9.70 6.33
C LYS A 62 -12.10 10.10 4.96
N LEU A 63 -11.11 9.38 4.43
CA LEU A 63 -10.53 9.63 3.12
C LEU A 63 -11.57 9.56 2.00
N VAL A 64 -12.41 8.52 2.00
CA VAL A 64 -13.51 8.37 1.03
C VAL A 64 -14.49 9.54 1.12
N GLY A 65 -14.78 10.05 2.32
CA GLY A 65 -15.61 11.24 2.52
C GLY A 65 -14.98 12.54 2.01
N GLU A 66 -13.65 12.65 2.02
CA GLU A 66 -12.92 13.83 1.52
C GLU A 66 -12.72 13.83 0.00
N LEU A 67 -12.60 12.65 -0.61
CA LEU A 67 -12.29 12.49 -2.04
C LEU A 67 -13.21 13.30 -2.97
N PRO A 68 -14.55 13.31 -2.82
CA PRO A 68 -15.43 14.09 -3.69
C PRO A 68 -15.15 15.60 -3.64
N LYS A 69 -14.83 16.13 -2.45
CA LYS A 69 -14.51 17.54 -2.26
C LYS A 69 -13.18 17.88 -2.93
N ALA A 70 -12.15 17.07 -2.67
CA ALA A 70 -10.84 17.25 -3.29
C ALA A 70 -10.90 17.14 -4.82
N LEU A 71 -11.68 16.19 -5.35
CA LEU A 71 -11.89 16.02 -6.80
C LEU A 71 -12.57 17.24 -7.43
N LYS A 72 -13.58 17.81 -6.76
CA LYS A 72 -14.25 19.04 -7.23
C LYS A 72 -13.26 20.20 -7.28
N THR A 73 -12.46 20.40 -6.24
CA THR A 73 -11.43 21.44 -6.21
C THR A 73 -10.38 21.23 -7.31
N LEU A 74 -9.88 20.00 -7.48
CA LEU A 74 -8.95 19.65 -8.56
C LEU A 74 -9.53 19.98 -9.94
N THR A 75 -10.78 19.57 -10.19
CA THR A 75 -11.46 19.82 -11.47
C THR A 75 -11.61 21.32 -11.73
N ASN A 76 -11.95 22.12 -10.70
CA ASN A 76 -12.05 23.56 -10.81
C ASN A 76 -10.69 24.22 -11.12
N ILE A 77 -9.61 23.73 -10.49
CA ILE A 77 -8.26 24.17 -10.81
C ILE A 77 -7.95 23.84 -12.28
N MET A 78 -8.19 22.62 -12.74
CA MET A 78 -7.85 22.21 -14.11
C MET A 78 -8.67 22.92 -15.19
N LYS A 79 -9.95 23.23 -14.93
CA LYS A 79 -10.84 23.91 -15.87
C LYS A 79 -10.66 25.44 -15.90
N ASN A 80 -9.90 26.01 -14.98
CA ASN A 80 -9.69 27.46 -14.94
C ASN A 80 -8.65 27.89 -15.98
N GLU A 81 -9.12 28.17 -17.20
CA GLU A 81 -8.30 28.65 -18.32
C GLU A 81 -7.75 30.06 -18.13
N LYS A 82 -8.30 30.84 -17.18
CA LYS A 82 -7.91 32.24 -16.95
C LYS A 82 -6.69 32.37 -16.05
N GLN A 83 -6.22 31.28 -15.42
CA GLN A 83 -5.06 31.32 -14.53
C GLN A 83 -3.75 31.13 -15.31
N THR A 84 -2.66 31.67 -14.77
CA THR A 84 -1.32 31.39 -15.26
C THR A 84 -0.80 30.05 -14.69
N VAL A 85 0.17 29.43 -15.37
CA VAL A 85 0.80 28.18 -14.91
C VAL A 85 1.34 28.26 -13.46
N PRO A 86 2.01 29.35 -13.02
CA PRO A 86 2.42 29.49 -11.62
C PRO A 86 1.24 29.51 -10.63
N ASN A 87 0.12 30.14 -11.00
CA ASN A 87 -1.07 30.19 -10.15
C ASN A 87 -1.75 28.82 -10.04
N MET A 88 -1.81 28.07 -11.13
CA MET A 88 -2.28 26.68 -11.12
C MET A 88 -1.43 25.81 -10.19
N LYS A 89 -0.10 25.92 -10.27
CA LYS A 89 0.81 25.18 -9.39
C LYS A 89 0.55 25.50 -7.91
N ARG A 90 0.42 26.79 -7.56
CA ARG A 90 0.09 27.21 -6.19
C ARG A 90 -1.26 26.65 -5.71
N ALA A 91 -2.26 26.64 -6.58
CA ALA A 91 -3.58 26.08 -6.25
C ALA A 91 -3.51 24.56 -6.02
N MET A 92 -2.69 23.85 -6.80
CA MET A 92 -2.42 22.43 -6.65
C MET A 92 -1.66 22.14 -5.34
N ASP A 93 -0.65 22.94 -5.01
CA ASP A 93 0.11 22.84 -3.76
C ASP A 93 -0.81 23.08 -2.56
N LYS A 94 -1.73 24.05 -2.64
CA LYS A 94 -2.75 24.28 -1.62
C LYS A 94 -3.68 23.08 -1.46
N LEU A 95 -4.17 22.51 -2.56
CA LEU A 95 -5.01 21.30 -2.50
C LEU A 95 -4.28 20.13 -1.82
N LYS A 96 -2.99 19.96 -2.08
CA LYS A 96 -2.16 18.95 -1.43
C LYS A 96 -1.98 19.21 0.06
N LEU A 97 -1.87 20.47 0.48
CA LEU A 97 -1.76 20.82 1.90
C LEU A 97 -3.08 20.61 2.65
N ASP A 98 -4.20 21.01 2.03
CA ASP A 98 -5.53 20.92 2.64
C ASP A 98 -6.02 19.46 2.70
N HIS A 99 -5.69 18.64 1.70
CA HIS A 99 -6.16 17.26 1.56
C HIS A 99 -5.06 16.30 1.07
N PRO A 100 -4.00 16.04 1.86
CA PRO A 100 -2.81 15.33 1.39
C PRO A 100 -3.10 13.91 0.89
N GLN A 101 -3.85 13.11 1.65
CA GLN A 101 -4.16 11.73 1.28
C GLN A 101 -5.08 11.66 0.06
N ALA A 102 -6.15 12.47 0.04
CA ALA A 102 -7.07 12.53 -1.09
C ALA A 102 -6.36 12.99 -2.37
N PHE A 103 -5.47 13.98 -2.25
CA PHE A 103 -4.63 14.44 -3.37
C PHE A 103 -3.78 13.30 -3.94
N HIS A 104 -3.12 12.51 -3.08
CA HIS A 104 -2.28 11.39 -3.53
C HIS A 104 -3.09 10.33 -4.29
N VAL A 105 -4.27 9.95 -3.78
CA VAL A 105 -5.16 8.98 -4.45
C VAL A 105 -5.65 9.53 -5.79
N LEU A 106 -6.06 10.79 -5.83
CA LEU A 106 -6.51 11.44 -7.08
C LEU A 106 -5.40 11.49 -8.13
N MET A 107 -4.19 11.90 -7.74
CA MET A 107 -3.05 11.94 -8.65
C MET A 107 -2.66 10.54 -9.15
N ALA A 108 -2.75 9.51 -8.30
CA ALA A 108 -2.54 8.13 -8.74
C ALA A 108 -3.58 7.72 -9.80
N GLY A 109 -4.86 8.04 -9.59
CA GLY A 109 -5.93 7.79 -10.56
C GLY A 109 -5.72 8.54 -11.89
N VAL A 110 -5.35 9.82 -11.83
CA VAL A 110 -5.02 10.61 -13.03
C VAL A 110 -3.85 10.00 -13.80
N MET A 111 -2.76 9.63 -13.12
CA MET A 111 -1.61 8.99 -13.76
C MET A 111 -1.98 7.64 -14.38
N GLU A 112 -2.79 6.83 -13.72
CA GLU A 112 -3.26 5.53 -14.24
C GLU A 112 -4.08 5.71 -15.53
N ILE A 113 -4.97 6.72 -15.57
CA ILE A 113 -5.77 7.03 -16.76
C ILE A 113 -4.86 7.55 -17.89
N MET A 114 -3.92 8.46 -17.58
CA MET A 114 -2.99 9.02 -18.56
C MET A 114 -2.05 7.97 -19.15
N ARG A 115 -1.57 7.02 -18.34
CA ARG A 115 -0.74 5.89 -18.81
C ARG A 115 -1.48 4.98 -19.79
N LYS A 116 -2.81 4.89 -19.68
CA LYS A 116 -3.66 4.11 -20.59
C LYS A 116 -4.04 4.86 -21.87
N HIS A 117 -3.96 6.19 -21.89
CA HIS A 117 -4.45 7.03 -23.00
C HIS A 117 -3.39 7.99 -23.58
N GLY A 118 -2.10 7.74 -23.35
CA GLY A 118 -1.03 8.59 -23.86
C GLY A 118 -0.88 8.51 -25.39
N PRO A 119 -0.60 9.63 -26.09
CA PRO A 119 -0.35 9.69 -27.54
C PRO A 119 1.05 9.15 -27.94
N HIS A 120 1.56 8.17 -27.20
CA HIS A 120 2.85 7.55 -27.46
C HIS A 120 2.68 6.03 -27.44
N GLY A 121 2.66 5.44 -28.65
CA GLY A 121 2.82 4.02 -28.84
C GLY A 121 4.21 3.53 -28.36
N PRO A 122 4.47 2.22 -28.44
CA PRO A 122 5.67 1.63 -27.87
C PRO A 122 6.89 2.05 -28.69
N TYR A 123 7.70 2.98 -28.15
CA TYR A 123 9.06 3.20 -28.64
C TYR A 123 10.10 2.66 -27.66
N PRO A 124 11.11 1.91 -28.14
CA PRO A 124 12.22 1.42 -27.35
C PRO A 124 13.35 2.46 -27.24
N HIS A 125 14.08 2.41 -26.13
CA HIS A 125 15.39 3.00 -25.84
C HIS A 125 15.54 4.52 -25.65
N GLY A 126 16.08 4.85 -24.46
CA GLY A 126 17.20 5.78 -24.21
C GLY A 126 17.35 7.00 -25.12
N GLY A 127 17.01 8.17 -24.57
CA GLY A 127 17.37 9.47 -25.14
C GLY A 127 17.04 10.59 -24.16
N SER A 128 18.05 11.38 -23.82
CA SER A 128 18.03 12.49 -22.86
C SER A 128 17.15 13.65 -23.34
N LEU A 129 16.50 14.35 -22.40
CA LEU A 129 15.94 15.70 -22.61
C LEU A 129 17.09 16.70 -22.87
N PRO A 130 16.98 17.63 -23.83
CA PRO A 130 18.00 18.64 -24.10
C PRO A 130 17.74 19.91 -23.28
N LEU A 131 18.64 20.21 -22.34
CA LEU A 131 18.80 21.55 -21.76
C LEU A 131 20.29 21.91 -21.91
N ASP A 132 20.55 22.74 -22.91
CA ASP A 132 21.67 23.67 -23.17
C ASP A 132 23.14 23.31 -22.83
N GLY A 133 23.99 23.46 -23.86
CA GLY A 133 25.35 24.03 -23.74
C GLY A 133 26.52 23.23 -24.35
N PRO A 134 27.28 23.76 -25.34
CA PRO A 134 28.33 23.02 -26.03
C PRO A 134 29.70 23.19 -25.36
N ASN A 135 30.26 22.11 -24.81
CA ASN A 135 31.72 21.91 -24.88
C ASN A 135 32.07 20.43 -24.76
N ALA A 136 32.79 19.94 -25.76
CA ALA A 136 33.23 18.57 -25.92
C ALA A 136 34.40 18.24 -24.98
N GLY A 137 34.48 16.99 -24.52
CA GLY A 137 35.66 16.54 -23.77
C GLY A 137 35.56 15.12 -23.22
N ASN A 138 35.71 14.14 -24.11
CA ASN A 138 36.31 12.82 -23.85
C ASN A 138 36.55 12.41 -22.38
N ARG A 139 35.75 11.48 -21.84
CA ARG A 139 36.23 10.53 -20.82
C ARG A 139 35.39 9.26 -20.76
N LYS A 140 35.90 8.26 -21.47
CA LYS A 140 36.00 6.84 -21.06
C LYS A 140 34.82 6.26 -20.28
N ARG A 141 33.98 5.56 -21.04
CA ARG A 141 33.36 4.26 -20.73
C ARG A 141 34.24 3.45 -19.77
N LYS A 142 33.88 3.38 -18.49
CA LYS A 142 34.31 2.33 -17.55
C LYS A 142 33.37 2.29 -16.33
N ASN A 143 32.92 1.07 -16.05
CA ASN A 143 32.37 0.57 -14.79
C ASN A 143 31.10 1.22 -14.23
N SER A 144 29.98 0.51 -14.40
CA SER A 144 28.96 0.39 -13.36
C SER A 144 28.26 -0.95 -13.50
N GLN A 145 29.05 -2.01 -13.29
CA GLN A 145 28.57 -3.32 -12.85
C GLN A 145 28.14 -3.21 -11.38
N GLU A 146 27.28 -2.24 -11.04
CA GLU A 146 26.85 -2.02 -9.66
C GLU A 146 25.65 -1.08 -9.63
N LYS A 147 24.50 -1.54 -10.15
CA LYS A 147 23.14 -1.16 -9.71
C LYS A 147 22.07 -1.95 -10.46
N SER A 148 22.21 -3.27 -10.44
CA SER A 148 21.12 -4.21 -10.73
C SER A 148 20.20 -4.42 -9.52
N ARG A 149 20.17 -3.45 -8.58
CA ARG A 149 19.34 -3.47 -7.37
C ARG A 149 18.14 -2.52 -7.53
N SER A 150 17.24 -2.81 -8.47
CA SER A 150 15.85 -2.31 -8.42
C SER A 150 14.93 -3.00 -9.43
N ARG A 151 15.06 -4.32 -9.59
CA ARG A 151 14.08 -5.13 -10.33
C ARG A 151 13.69 -6.35 -9.51
N ARG A 152 12.86 -6.10 -8.50
CA ARG A 152 12.02 -7.11 -7.85
C ARG A 152 10.97 -6.38 -6.99
N TYR A 153 10.00 -5.78 -7.65
CA TYR A 153 8.67 -5.55 -7.06
C TYR A 153 7.62 -6.48 -7.69
N ASP A 154 8.06 -7.59 -8.28
CA ASP A 154 7.20 -8.71 -8.67
C ASP A 154 7.47 -9.90 -7.76
N ARG A 155 6.86 -9.83 -6.58
CA ARG A 155 6.42 -10.98 -5.80
C ARG A 155 5.47 -10.46 -4.70
N GLY A 156 4.23 -10.19 -5.08
CA GLY A 156 3.13 -10.16 -4.13
C GLY A 156 2.93 -11.54 -3.53
N HIS A 157 3.71 -11.88 -2.51
CA HIS A 157 3.42 -12.97 -1.58
C HIS A 157 2.83 -12.32 -0.34
N TYR A 158 1.50 -12.14 -0.37
CA TYR A 158 0.73 -11.75 0.82
C TYR A 158 0.68 -12.96 1.77
N GLY A 159 1.78 -13.20 2.49
CA GLY A 159 1.81 -14.19 3.56
C GLY A 159 1.04 -13.69 4.78
N GLY A 160 -0.26 -13.96 4.84
CA GLY A 160 -1.10 -13.82 6.04
C GLY A 160 -1.80 -12.46 6.25
N TRP A 161 -3.14 -12.49 6.16
CA TRP A 161 -4.18 -11.47 6.38
C TRP A 161 -3.80 -9.97 6.27
N PRO A 162 -4.25 -9.32 5.18
CA PRO A 162 -5.45 -8.49 5.30
C PRO A 162 -6.38 -8.65 4.09
N ASN A 163 -7.60 -9.16 4.31
CA ASN A 163 -8.70 -9.02 3.37
C ASN A 163 -10.04 -8.93 4.13
N ILE A 164 -10.59 -7.72 4.09
CA ILE A 164 -12.00 -7.29 4.22
C ILE A 164 -12.93 -8.34 4.87
N MET A 165 -13.17 -8.21 6.18
CA MET A 165 -14.28 -8.90 6.84
C MET A 165 -15.56 -8.06 6.72
N PRO A 166 -16.74 -8.69 6.56
CA PRO A 166 -18.01 -7.99 6.73
C PRO A 166 -18.16 -7.55 8.19
N GLU A 167 -18.73 -6.35 8.39
CA GLU A 167 -19.33 -5.94 9.66
C GLU A 167 -20.26 -7.04 10.18
N GLU A 168 -20.45 -7.11 11.49
CA GLU A 168 -21.31 -8.06 12.21
C GLU A 168 -20.63 -9.35 12.71
N THR A 169 -19.65 -9.22 13.61
CA THR A 169 -19.65 -9.95 14.91
C THR A 169 -18.46 -9.50 15.79
N PRO A 170 -18.70 -9.06 17.04
CA PRO A 170 -17.63 -8.96 18.04
C PRO A 170 -17.07 -10.36 18.37
N PHE A 171 -15.75 -10.51 18.48
CA PHE A 171 -15.12 -11.81 18.73
C PHE A 171 -15.42 -12.33 20.16
N PRO A 172 -15.74 -13.63 20.33
CA PRO A 172 -16.16 -14.19 21.63
C PRO A 172 -15.00 -14.53 22.59
N PHE A 173 -13.75 -14.25 22.26
CA PHE A 173 -12.59 -14.78 23.02
C PHE A 173 -12.16 -13.95 24.24
N GLY A 174 -13.03 -13.04 24.71
CA GLY A 174 -12.73 -12.14 25.83
C GLY A 174 -13.27 -12.55 27.21
N GLN A 175 -14.00 -13.67 27.36
CA GLN A 175 -14.73 -13.94 28.61
C GLN A 175 -14.39 -15.20 29.41
N GLU A 176 -13.53 -16.11 28.93
CA GLU A 176 -13.27 -17.35 29.68
C GLU A 176 -11.78 -17.56 29.97
N LEU A 177 -11.28 -16.84 30.96
CA LEU A 177 -10.18 -17.27 31.84
C LEU A 177 -10.35 -16.59 33.21
N ARG A 178 -11.22 -17.13 34.06
CA ARG A 178 -11.21 -16.95 35.52
C ARG A 178 -11.24 -18.32 36.18
#